data_AF-A0A0R3SI58-F1
#
_entry.id   AF-A0A0R3SI58-F1
#
_cell.length_a   1.000
_cell.length_b   1.000
_cell.length_c   1.000
_cell.angle_alpha   90.00
_cell.angle_beta   90.00
_cell.angle_gamma   90.00
#
_symmetry.space_group_name_H-M   'P 1'
#
loop_
_entity.id
_entity.type
_entity.pdbx_description
1 polymer ?
#
loop_
_entity_poly.entity_id
_entity_poly.type
_entity_poly.pdbx_seq_one_letter_code
_entity_poly.pdbx_strand_id
1 'polypeptide(L)'
;MSLSQVFHYPILGDNYTFMAAYHIVNGAPLALGLPSKKGGKFPYEFTIPIAGERDEDVQLTFFAKSEELRNAWIKATETALNNQFPPGAKDNGYQFEMATFKQTTYCCMCKKLLQGVFYQGYQCRETGLAAHKSCLVNVPILLPPRTSILLSNGGSGATYHRGNSSHLYRPSLVSLSTPLHSTVFNNHHSA
;
A
#
# COMPACT_ATOMS: atom_id res chain seq x y z
N MET A 1 9.85 -3.87 -3.11
CA MET A 1 10.62 -2.89 -3.90
C MET A 1 11.80 -2.44 -3.08
N SER A 2 13.00 -2.42 -3.65
CA SER A 2 14.17 -1.85 -2.99
C SER A 2 13.91 -0.34 -2.82
N LEU A 3 13.87 0.13 -1.57
CA LEU A 3 13.94 1.55 -1.26
C LEU A 3 15.37 2.01 -1.53
N SER A 4 15.62 2.48 -2.74
CA SER A 4 16.89 3.10 -3.10
C SER A 4 16.89 4.54 -2.57
N GLN A 5 17.53 4.78 -1.43
CA GLN A 5 17.84 6.12 -0.96
C GLN A 5 19.35 6.40 -1.13
N VAL A 6 19.63 7.51 -1.80
CA VAL A 6 20.96 7.92 -2.25
C VAL A 6 21.70 8.60 -1.11
N PHE A 7 22.91 8.14 -0.80
CA PHE A 7 23.81 8.77 0.15
C PHE A 7 24.65 9.85 -0.55
N HIS A 8 24.73 11.05 0.03
CA HIS A 8 25.43 12.21 -0.56
C HIS A 8 26.92 12.25 -0.18
N TYR A 9 27.78 12.16 -1.19
CA TYR A 9 29.17 12.70 -1.24
C TYR A 9 29.21 13.73 -2.38
N PRO A 10 30.18 14.68 -2.44
CA PRO A 10 30.04 15.91 -3.21
C PRO A 10 29.86 15.59 -4.70
N ILE A 11 28.62 15.77 -5.16
CA ILE A 11 28.19 15.51 -6.52
C ILE A 11 28.53 16.77 -7.33
N LEU A 12 29.29 16.62 -8.40
CA LEU A 12 29.47 17.69 -9.37
C LEU A 12 28.19 17.76 -10.24
N GLY A 13 27.19 18.56 -9.82
CA GLY A 13 25.96 18.82 -10.59
C GLY A 13 24.71 18.05 -10.16
N ASP A 14 23.71 17.94 -11.04
CA ASP A 14 22.37 17.37 -10.80
C ASP A 14 22.27 15.85 -11.06
N ASN A 15 23.39 15.18 -11.34
CA ASN A 15 23.42 13.76 -11.71
C ASN A 15 23.72 12.86 -10.50
N TYR A 16 22.87 11.86 -10.27
CA TYR A 16 23.06 10.87 -9.20
C TYR A 16 23.58 9.55 -9.78
N THR A 17 24.63 8.99 -9.19
CA THR A 17 25.12 7.65 -9.52
C THR A 17 24.56 6.66 -8.50
N PHE A 18 23.92 5.60 -8.98
CA PHE A 18 23.49 4.49 -8.11
C PHE A 18 24.73 3.76 -7.55
N MET A 19 24.82 3.64 -6.23
CA MET A 19 25.93 2.97 -5.56
C MET A 19 25.54 1.61 -4.99
N ALA A 20 24.44 1.57 -4.23
CA ALA A 20 23.99 0.37 -3.54
C ALA A 20 22.48 0.41 -3.31
N ALA A 21 21.88 -0.77 -3.14
CA ALA A 21 20.54 -0.96 -2.64
C ALA A 21 20.57 -2.01 -1.53
N TYR A 22 19.85 -1.74 -0.45
CA TYR A 22 19.79 -2.62 0.71
C TYR A 22 18.37 -3.16 0.89
N HIS A 23 18.28 -4.43 1.28
CA HIS A 23 17.02 -5.05 1.69
C HIS A 23 16.78 -4.73 3.16
N ILE A 24 15.89 -3.79 3.44
CA ILE A 24 15.49 -3.46 4.81
C ILE A 24 14.64 -4.61 5.36
N VAL A 25 14.99 -5.11 6.55
CA VAL A 25 14.25 -6.18 7.25
C VAL A 25 13.24 -5.59 8.22
N ASN A 26 12.34 -6.43 8.74
CA ASN A 26 11.34 -6.00 9.70
C ASN A 26 11.97 -5.74 11.08
N GLY A 27 12.53 -4.54 11.25
CA GLY A 27 13.11 -4.08 12.51
C GLY A 27 13.01 -2.56 12.63
N ALA A 28 12.99 -2.06 13.87
CA ALA A 28 12.81 -0.63 14.12
C ALA A 28 14.12 0.15 13.87
N PRO A 29 14.09 1.28 13.14
CA PRO A 29 15.22 2.19 13.11
C PRO A 29 15.47 2.78 14.50
N LEU A 30 16.74 2.91 14.89
CA LEU A 30 17.12 3.35 16.23
C LEU A 30 17.96 4.62 16.17
N ALA A 31 17.54 5.67 16.88
CA ALA A 31 18.38 6.84 17.12
C ALA A 31 19.48 6.48 18.14
N LEU A 32 20.74 6.76 17.81
CA LEU A 32 21.85 6.55 18.72
C LEU A 32 22.19 7.89 19.40
N GLY A 33 22.26 7.85 20.74
CA GLY A 33 22.49 9.03 21.57
C GLY A 33 23.90 9.03 22.13
N LEU A 34 24.86 9.60 21.40
CA LEU A 34 26.11 10.08 22.00
C LEU A 34 26.49 11.43 21.41
N PRO A 35 26.95 12.39 22.25
CA PRO A 35 27.53 13.61 21.73
C PRO A 35 28.81 13.22 20.98
N SER A 36 28.82 13.52 19.67
CA SER A 36 30.05 13.50 18.86
C SER A 36 31.20 14.02 19.70
N LYS A 37 32.26 13.20 19.87
CA LYS A 37 33.53 13.64 20.46
C LYS A 37 33.84 15.03 19.91
N LYS A 38 34.22 15.99 20.78
CA LYS A 38 34.65 17.35 20.40
C LYS A 38 35.45 17.29 19.10
N GLY A 39 34.83 17.64 17.96
CA GLY A 39 35.46 17.63 16.63
C GLY A 39 34.86 16.73 15.54
N GLY A 40 33.85 15.87 15.79
CA GLY A 40 33.23 15.04 14.73
C GLY A 40 32.14 15.77 13.92
N LYS A 41 32.22 15.70 12.58
CA LYS A 41 31.44 16.52 11.62
C LYS A 41 29.91 16.31 11.61
N PHE A 42 29.36 15.23 12.17
CA PHE A 42 27.89 14.99 12.20
C PHE A 42 27.48 14.23 13.47
N PRO A 43 26.79 14.87 14.44
CA PRO A 43 26.48 14.24 15.73
C PRO A 43 25.18 13.41 15.73
N TYR A 44 24.38 13.45 14.67
CA TYR A 44 23.04 12.84 14.65
C TYR A 44 23.06 11.48 13.96
N GLU A 45 23.31 10.44 14.74
CA GLU A 45 23.44 9.06 14.29
C GLU A 45 22.14 8.26 14.45
N PHE A 46 21.88 7.34 13.52
CA PHE A 46 20.79 6.37 13.62
C PHE A 46 21.13 5.08 12.85
N THR A 47 20.53 3.95 13.22
CA THR A 47 20.70 2.67 12.53
C THR A 47 19.41 2.19 11.87
N ILE A 48 19.55 1.49 10.74
CA ILE A 48 18.46 0.78 10.06
C ILE A 48 18.86 -0.71 9.93
N PRO A 49 18.02 -1.65 10.38
CA PRO A 49 18.24 -3.08 10.16
C PRO A 49 18.12 -3.46 8.68
N ILE A 50 19.12 -4.18 8.17
CA ILE A 50 19.17 -4.70 6.81
C ILE A 50 19.47 -6.20 6.82
N ALA A 51 19.02 -6.90 5.78
CA ALA A 51 19.34 -8.32 5.60
C ALA A 51 20.84 -8.48 5.36
N GLY A 52 21.51 -9.34 6.12
CA GLY A 52 22.88 -9.77 5.85
C GLY A 52 22.96 -10.93 4.87
N GLU A 53 24.18 -11.33 4.53
CA GLU A 53 24.46 -12.39 3.54
C GLU A 53 24.20 -13.82 4.06
N ARG A 54 24.14 -14.02 5.39
CA ARG A 54 24.06 -15.34 6.03
C ARG A 54 22.94 -15.44 7.07
N ASP A 55 21.77 -14.86 6.78
CA ASP A 55 20.63 -14.75 7.71
C ASP A 55 20.93 -14.03 9.04
N GLU A 56 22.08 -13.35 9.14
CA GLU A 56 22.37 -12.45 10.24
C GLU A 56 21.92 -11.03 9.86
N ASP A 57 20.98 -10.48 10.62
CA ASP A 57 20.56 -9.08 10.46
C ASP A 57 21.74 -8.16 10.79
N VAL A 58 22.06 -7.25 9.87
CA VAL A 58 23.12 -6.26 10.04
C VAL A 58 22.48 -4.89 10.27
N GLN A 59 23.09 -4.06 11.10
CA GLN A 59 22.68 -2.67 11.28
C GLN A 59 23.51 -1.74 10.41
N LEU A 60 22.87 -1.01 9.50
CA LEU A 60 23.51 0.05 8.74
C LEU A 60 23.41 1.36 9.51
N THR A 61 24.54 2.00 9.77
CA THR A 61 24.61 3.30 10.46
C THR A 61 24.54 4.46 9.48
N PHE A 62 23.68 5.42 9.78
CA PHE A 62 23.47 6.65 9.02
C PHE A 62 23.80 7.86 9.90
N PHE A 63 24.30 8.92 9.26
CA PHE A 63 24.62 10.18 9.90
C PHE A 63 23.84 11.32 9.23
N ALA A 64 23.19 12.15 10.04
CA ALA A 64 22.45 13.31 9.59
C ALA A 64 23.11 14.62 10.05
N LYS A 65 22.87 15.70 9.30
CA LYS A 65 23.37 17.05 9.63
C LYS A 65 22.60 17.75 10.76
N SER A 66 21.37 17.32 11.04
CA SER A 66 20.52 17.88 12.10
C SER A 66 19.66 16.77 12.72
N GLU A 67 19.16 17.02 13.93
CA GLU A 67 18.25 16.13 14.63
C GLU A 67 16.92 15.98 13.88
N GLU A 68 16.39 17.08 13.35
CA GLU A 68 15.14 17.10 12.59
C GLU A 68 15.26 16.22 11.35
N LEU A 69 16.41 16.29 10.66
CA LEU A 69 16.66 15.45 9.50
C LEU A 69 16.74 13.97 9.91
N ARG A 70 17.51 13.63 10.96
CA ARG A 70 17.57 12.26 11.49
C ARG A 70 16.16 11.72 11.77
N ASN A 71 15.36 12.47 12.52
CA ASN A 71 14.02 12.06 12.93
C ASN A 71 13.08 11.93 11.71
N ALA A 72 13.24 12.79 10.69
CA ALA A 72 12.51 12.66 9.44
C ALA A 72 12.86 11.37 8.68
N TRP A 73 14.14 10.99 8.63
CA TRP A 73 14.59 9.73 8.01
C TRP A 73 14.13 8.48 8.77
N ILE A 74 14.19 8.51 10.10
CA ILE A 74 13.64 7.46 10.96
C ILE A 74 12.15 7.27 10.68
N LYS A 75 11.37 8.35 10.73
CA LYS A 75 9.91 8.29 10.46
C LYS A 75 9.59 7.82 9.04
N ALA A 76 10.37 8.24 8.04
CA ALA A 76 10.21 7.77 6.66
C ALA A 76 10.47 6.26 6.55
N THR A 77 11.49 5.77 7.25
CA THR A 77 11.83 4.34 7.34
C THR A 77 10.72 3.55 8.02
N GLU A 78 10.21 4.01 9.16
CA GLU A 78 9.08 3.38 9.86
C GLU A 78 7.83 3.32 8.96
N THR A 79 7.54 4.39 8.23
CA THR A 79 6.41 4.45 7.28
C THR A 79 6.58 3.42 6.17
N ALA A 80 7.78 3.32 5.60
CA ALA A 80 8.13 2.33 4.60
C ALA A 80 7.99 0.89 5.12
N LEU A 81 8.51 0.62 6.31
CA LEU A 81 8.39 -0.69 6.97
C LEU A 81 6.94 -1.05 7.26
N ASN A 82 6.14 -0.10 7.74
CA ASN A 82 4.72 -0.33 7.98
C ASN A 82 3.94 -0.61 6.68
N ASN A 83 4.42 -0.12 5.53
CA ASN A 83 3.89 -0.48 4.22
C ASN A 83 4.41 -1.83 3.72
N GLN A 84 5.67 -2.18 3.98
CA GLN A 84 6.27 -3.43 3.52
C GLN A 84 5.82 -4.63 4.37
N PHE A 85 5.62 -4.41 5.66
CA PHE A 85 5.26 -5.39 6.69
C PHE A 85 4.08 -4.88 7.53
N PRO A 86 2.88 -4.68 6.93
CA PRO A 86 1.75 -4.17 7.69
C PRO A 86 1.24 -5.19 8.71
N PRO A 87 0.61 -4.74 9.81
CA PRO A 87 -0.09 -5.62 10.74
C PRO A 87 -1.10 -6.50 10.01
N GLY A 88 -1.16 -7.79 10.37
CA GLY A 88 -2.06 -8.75 9.74
C GLY A 88 -1.56 -9.39 8.44
N ALA A 89 -0.40 -8.97 7.91
CA ALA A 89 0.09 -9.49 6.63
C ALA A 89 0.37 -11.00 6.63
N LYS A 90 0.80 -11.52 7.78
CA LYS A 90 1.19 -12.92 7.99
C LYS A 90 0.24 -13.70 8.89
N ASP A 91 -0.89 -13.09 9.25
CA ASP A 91 -1.85 -13.71 10.17
C ASP A 91 -2.63 -14.79 9.45
N ASN A 92 -3.17 -15.75 10.21
CA ASN A 92 -4.14 -16.72 9.71
C ASN A 92 -3.65 -17.57 8.51
N GLY A 93 -2.33 -17.74 8.38
CA GLY A 93 -1.71 -18.53 7.31
C GLY A 93 -1.64 -17.82 5.96
N TYR A 94 -1.95 -16.52 5.89
CA TYR A 94 -1.75 -15.75 4.67
C TYR A 94 -0.35 -15.16 4.60
N GLN A 95 0.07 -14.80 3.39
CA GLN A 95 1.28 -14.03 3.15
C GLN A 95 0.98 -12.89 2.19
N PHE A 96 0.41 -11.82 2.73
CA PHE A 96 0.07 -10.61 1.98
C PHE A 96 1.31 -9.77 1.68
N GLU A 97 1.50 -9.45 0.41
CA GLU A 97 2.57 -8.60 -0.08
C GLU A 97 1.98 -7.40 -0.82
N MET A 98 2.66 -6.26 -0.77
CA MET A 98 2.21 -5.05 -1.45
C MET A 98 2.14 -5.26 -2.97
N ALA A 99 1.00 -4.96 -3.58
CA ALA A 99 0.72 -5.32 -4.97
C ALA A 99 0.13 -4.17 -5.77
N THR A 100 0.53 -4.06 -7.04
CA THR A 100 -0.12 -3.20 -8.02
C THR A 100 -1.06 -4.03 -8.89
N PHE A 101 -2.34 -3.68 -8.88
CA PHE A 101 -3.37 -4.37 -9.66
C PHE A 101 -3.60 -3.64 -10.99
N LYS A 102 -3.41 -4.35 -12.11
CA LYS A 102 -3.63 -3.80 -13.47
C LYS A 102 -5.11 -3.66 -13.83
N GLN A 103 -5.98 -4.36 -13.12
CA GLN A 103 -7.42 -4.36 -13.32
C GLN A 103 -8.13 -3.91 -12.04
N THR A 104 -9.36 -3.40 -12.19
CA THR A 104 -10.24 -3.06 -11.07
C THR A 104 -10.37 -4.24 -10.12
N THR A 105 -9.87 -4.08 -8.90
CA THR A 105 -9.79 -5.15 -7.90
C THR A 105 -10.46 -4.72 -6.61
N TYR A 106 -11.23 -5.63 -6.00
CA TYR A 106 -12.00 -5.37 -4.78
C TYR A 106 -11.39 -6.14 -3.61
N CYS A 107 -11.43 -5.51 -2.44
CA CYS A 107 -10.95 -6.10 -1.20
C CYS A 107 -11.79 -7.32 -0.80
N CYS A 108 -11.13 -8.44 -0.47
CA CYS A 108 -11.79 -9.68 -0.07
C CYS A 108 -12.54 -9.53 1.26
N MET A 109 -12.18 -8.56 2.09
CA MET A 109 -12.79 -8.31 3.40
C MET A 109 -13.98 -7.36 3.32
N CYS A 110 -13.73 -6.09 2.98
CA CYS A 110 -14.78 -5.07 3.02
C CYS A 110 -15.59 -4.97 1.71
N LYS A 111 -15.20 -5.74 0.67
CA LYS A 111 -15.82 -5.74 -0.67
C LYS A 111 -15.80 -4.38 -1.40
N LYS A 112 -15.05 -3.40 -0.91
CA LYS A 112 -14.84 -2.10 -1.55
C LYS A 112 -13.64 -2.13 -2.50
N LEU A 113 -13.62 -1.20 -3.44
CA LEU A 113 -12.56 -1.02 -4.43
C LEU A 113 -11.20 -0.75 -3.75
N LEU A 114 -10.13 -1.36 -4.26
CA LEU A 114 -8.75 -0.95 -3.98
C LEU A 114 -8.44 0.28 -4.85
N GLN A 115 -8.42 1.46 -4.23
CA GLN A 115 -8.35 2.73 -4.96
C GLN A 115 -6.92 3.08 -5.39
N GLY A 116 -6.79 3.72 -6.56
CA GLY A 116 -5.52 4.15 -7.14
C GLY A 116 -5.07 3.31 -8.35
N VAL A 117 -3.92 3.68 -8.92
CA VAL A 117 -3.34 3.02 -10.10
C VAL A 117 -2.04 2.27 -9.80
N PHE A 118 -1.50 2.43 -8.60
CA PHE A 118 -0.25 1.82 -8.16
C PHE A 118 -0.32 1.54 -6.67
N TYR A 119 0.14 0.36 -6.26
CA TYR A 119 0.11 -0.12 -4.87
C TYR A 119 -1.19 0.15 -4.11
N GLN A 120 -2.30 -0.20 -4.75
CA GLN A 120 -3.65 0.03 -4.23
C GLN A 120 -3.96 -0.80 -2.98
N GLY A 121 -3.23 -1.89 -2.77
CA GLY A 121 -3.43 -2.79 -1.65
C GLY A 121 -2.41 -3.92 -1.63
N TYR A 122 -2.82 -5.04 -1.08
CA TYR A 122 -1.98 -6.20 -0.84
C TYR A 122 -2.59 -7.44 -1.49
N GLN A 123 -1.74 -8.34 -1.95
CA GLN A 123 -2.14 -9.63 -2.51
C GLN A 123 -1.47 -10.74 -1.72
N CYS A 124 -2.24 -11.74 -1.30
CA CYS A 124 -1.67 -12.95 -0.71
C CYS A 124 -0.95 -13.75 -1.80
N ARG A 125 0.33 -14.08 -1.56
CA ARG A 125 1.16 -14.86 -2.49
C ARG A 125 0.59 -16.24 -2.79
N GLU A 126 0.00 -16.88 -1.79
CA GLU A 126 -0.46 -18.27 -1.89
C GLU A 126 -1.89 -18.37 -2.45
N THR A 127 -2.78 -17.46 -2.04
CA THR A 127 -4.22 -17.55 -2.36
C THR A 127 -4.66 -16.59 -3.45
N GLY A 128 -3.83 -15.60 -3.80
CA GLY A 128 -4.16 -14.53 -4.74
C GLY A 128 -5.22 -13.53 -4.25
N LEU A 129 -5.72 -13.69 -3.02
CA LEU A 129 -6.70 -12.78 -2.42
C LEU A 129 -6.11 -11.38 -2.29
N ALA A 130 -6.94 -10.37 -2.57
CA ALA A 130 -6.54 -8.96 -2.52
C ALA A 130 -7.25 -8.24 -1.38
N ALA A 131 -6.55 -7.39 -0.62
CA ALA A 131 -7.10 -6.68 0.53
C ALA A 131 -6.49 -5.27 0.71
N HIS A 132 -7.23 -4.37 1.36
CA HIS A 132 -6.66 -3.11 1.84
C HIS A 132 -5.70 -3.36 3.00
N LYS A 133 -4.74 -2.46 3.19
CA LYS A 133 -3.82 -2.47 4.34
C LYS A 133 -4.53 -2.64 5.69
N SER A 134 -5.57 -1.84 5.92
CA SER A 134 -6.36 -1.85 7.16
C SER A 134 -7.27 -3.06 7.32
N CYS A 135 -7.50 -3.82 6.25
CA CYS A 135 -8.34 -5.01 6.28
C CYS A 135 -7.57 -6.29 6.63
N LEU A 136 -6.23 -6.27 6.55
CA LEU A 136 -5.38 -7.45 6.72
C LEU A 136 -5.58 -8.13 8.08
N VAL A 137 -5.64 -7.34 9.16
CA VAL A 137 -5.86 -7.83 10.54
C VAL A 137 -7.18 -8.57 10.75
N ASN A 138 -8.14 -8.43 9.82
CA ASN A 138 -9.47 -9.02 9.95
C ASN A 138 -9.70 -10.19 8.99
N VAL A 139 -8.71 -10.61 8.20
CA VAL A 139 -8.87 -11.69 7.21
C VAL A 139 -8.94 -13.05 7.93
N PRO A 140 -10.06 -13.80 7.86
CA PRO A 140 -10.18 -15.08 8.56
C PRO A 140 -9.48 -16.22 7.80
N ILE A 141 -9.07 -17.26 8.54
CA ILE A 141 -8.34 -18.45 8.03
C ILE A 141 -9.10 -19.15 6.89
N LEU A 142 -10.43 -19.17 6.94
CA LEU A 142 -11.26 -20.03 6.09
C LEU A 142 -11.66 -19.43 4.74
N LEU A 143 -11.15 -18.27 4.33
CA LEU A 143 -11.48 -17.77 2.99
C LEU A 143 -10.82 -18.68 1.95
N PRO A 144 -11.59 -19.41 1.13
CA PRO A 144 -11.00 -20.32 0.15
C PRO A 144 -10.14 -19.52 -0.84
N PRO A 145 -8.98 -20.06 -1.27
CA PRO A 145 -8.27 -19.54 -2.43
C PRO A 145 -9.25 -19.50 -3.60
N ARG A 146 -9.28 -18.39 -4.36
CA ARG A 146 -10.11 -18.36 -5.57
C ARG A 146 -9.47 -19.24 -6.64
N THR A 147 -9.73 -20.54 -6.61
CA THR A 147 -9.77 -21.37 -7.82
C THR A 147 -10.95 -20.90 -8.65
N SER A 148 -10.70 -20.47 -9.88
CA SER A 148 -11.72 -20.14 -10.86
C SER A 148 -12.54 -21.38 -11.22
N ILE A 149 -13.61 -21.63 -10.47
CA ILE A 149 -14.65 -22.60 -10.84
C ILE A 149 -15.70 -21.84 -11.63
N LEU A 150 -15.85 -22.22 -12.91
CA LEU A 150 -17.00 -21.91 -13.73
C LEU A 150 -18.21 -22.63 -13.11
N LEU A 151 -19.11 -21.92 -12.45
CA LEU A 151 -20.52 -22.33 -12.52
C LEU A 151 -21.09 -21.67 -13.77
N SER A 152 -21.68 -22.48 -14.64
CA SER A 152 -22.84 -22.12 -15.48
C SER A 152 -23.36 -23.40 -16.11
N ASN A 153 -24.62 -23.76 -16.05
CA ASN A 153 -25.70 -23.26 -15.22
C ASN A 153 -26.76 -24.36 -15.22
N GLY A 154 -26.91 -25.01 -14.07
CA GLY A 154 -28.21 -25.34 -13.52
C GLY A 154 -28.24 -24.64 -12.16
N GLY A 155 -28.30 -23.30 -12.16
CA GLY A 155 -28.22 -22.45 -10.97
C GLY A 155 -26.98 -21.55 -10.91
N SER A 156 -27.21 -20.24 -11.07
CA SER A 156 -26.36 -19.10 -10.70
C SER A 156 -24.83 -19.24 -10.86
N GLY A 157 -24.30 -18.93 -12.04
CA GLY A 157 -22.87 -18.87 -12.25
C GLY A 157 -22.45 -17.98 -13.42
N ALA A 158 -21.54 -17.03 -13.12
CA ALA A 158 -20.91 -16.13 -14.08
C ALA A 158 -19.43 -16.51 -14.20
N THR A 159 -19.06 -16.92 -15.40
CA THR A 159 -17.72 -17.32 -15.81
C THR A 159 -16.93 -16.10 -16.29
N TYR A 160 -15.76 -15.83 -15.73
CA TYR A 160 -14.88 -14.75 -16.19
C TYR A 160 -13.63 -15.35 -16.84
N HIS A 161 -13.52 -15.18 -18.15
CA HIS A 161 -12.37 -15.60 -18.94
C HIS A 161 -11.21 -14.60 -18.83
N ARG A 162 -10.00 -15.16 -18.88
CA ARG A 162 -8.72 -14.46 -19.03
C ARG A 162 -8.52 -14.13 -20.51
N GLY A 163 -8.50 -12.85 -20.88
CA GLY A 163 -7.95 -12.41 -22.17
C GLY A 163 -8.76 -11.31 -22.87
N ASN A 164 -8.10 -10.15 -22.99
CA ASN A 164 -8.04 -9.21 -24.10
C ASN A 164 -9.28 -8.86 -24.96
N SER A 165 -9.34 -7.56 -25.32
CA SER A 165 -10.22 -6.90 -26.29
C SER A 165 -11.57 -6.36 -25.79
N SER A 166 -11.56 -5.02 -25.65
CA SER A 166 -12.61 -4.08 -26.09
C SER A 166 -14.06 -4.53 -26.01
N HIS A 167 -14.77 -4.19 -24.92
CA HIS A 167 -16.04 -3.47 -25.05
C HIS A 167 -16.47 -2.86 -23.72
N LEU A 168 -16.97 -1.64 -23.82
CA LEU A 168 -17.38 -0.74 -22.76
C LEU A 168 -18.47 -1.37 -21.89
N TYR A 169 -18.30 -1.39 -20.58
CA TYR A 169 -19.44 -1.49 -19.65
C TYR A 169 -19.40 -0.34 -18.65
N ARG A 170 -20.11 0.72 -19.05
CA ARG A 170 -20.48 1.87 -18.23
C ARG A 170 -21.63 1.44 -17.31
N PRO A 171 -21.51 1.53 -15.97
CA PRO A 171 -22.66 1.29 -15.11
C PRO A 171 -23.63 2.48 -15.20
N SER A 172 -24.90 2.18 -15.47
CA SER A 172 -26.00 3.15 -15.45
C SER A 172 -26.12 3.78 -14.06
N LEU A 173 -26.06 5.12 -14.03
CA LEU A 173 -26.43 5.90 -12.86
C LEU A 173 -27.94 5.75 -12.65
N VAL A 174 -28.33 5.24 -11.49
CA VAL A 174 -29.72 5.28 -11.04
C VAL A 174 -30.01 6.73 -10.65
N SER A 175 -30.87 7.39 -11.43
CA SER A 175 -31.28 8.78 -11.22
C SER A 175 -32.04 8.94 -9.89
N LEU A 176 -31.52 9.73 -8.97
CA LEU A 176 -32.32 10.30 -7.87
C LEU A 176 -33.20 11.40 -8.45
N SER A 177 -34.51 11.16 -8.50
CA SER A 177 -35.52 12.18 -8.79
C SER A 177 -35.77 13.04 -7.54
N THR A 178 -35.38 14.31 -7.61
CA THR A 178 -35.83 15.38 -6.71
C THR A 178 -37.32 15.70 -6.93
N PRO A 179 -38.14 15.94 -5.88
CA PRO A 179 -39.51 16.41 -6.06
C PRO A 179 -39.54 17.92 -6.38
N LEU A 180 -40.20 18.27 -7.48
CA LEU A 180 -40.62 19.63 -7.83
C LEU A 180 -41.96 19.94 -7.15
N HIS A 181 -42.01 21.02 -6.38
CA HIS A 181 -43.22 21.61 -5.83
C HIS A 181 -43.92 22.44 -6.92
N SER A 182 -45.07 21.98 -7.41
CA SER A 182 -45.92 22.70 -8.36
C SER A 182 -47.06 23.41 -7.65
N THR A 183 -47.03 24.75 -7.70
CA THR A 183 -48.10 25.67 -7.34
C THR A 183 -49.26 25.52 -8.34
N VAL A 184 -50.46 25.23 -7.87
CA VAL A 184 -51.69 25.27 -8.69
C VAL A 184 -52.40 26.59 -8.42
N PHE A 185 -52.43 27.47 -9.43
CA PHE A 185 -53.36 28.59 -9.50
C PHE A 185 -54.65 28.09 -10.17
N ASN A 186 -55.78 28.20 -9.49
CA ASN A 186 -57.11 28.19 -10.09
C ASN A 186 -57.83 29.46 -9.65
N ASN A 187 -58.12 30.35 -10.60
CA ASN A 187 -59.08 31.43 -10.43
C ASN A 187 -60.33 31.09 -11.24
N HIS A 188 -61.49 31.07 -10.56
CA HIS A 188 -62.79 31.23 -11.19
C HIS A 188 -63.58 32.32 -10.43
N HIS A 189 -64.30 33.13 -11.20
CA HIS A 189 -64.89 34.41 -10.84
C HIS A 189 -66.18 34.33 -9.99
N SER A 190 -66.34 35.36 -9.15
CA SER A 190 -67.56 36.13 -8.82
C SER A 190 -68.75 35.48 -8.08
N ALA A 191 -68.97 35.98 -6.86
CA ALA A 191 -70.20 36.68 -6.45
C ALA A 191 -69.86 37.66 -5.33
#